data_AF-A0A3A4PJ46-F1
#
_entry.id   AF-A0A3A4PJ46-F1
#
_cell.length_a   1.000
_cell.length_b   1.000
_cell.length_c   1.000
_cell.angle_alpha   90.00
_cell.angle_beta   90.00
_cell.angle_gamma   90.00
#
_symmetry.space_group_name_H-M   'P 1'
#
loop_
_entity.id
_entity.type
_entity.pdbx_description
1 polymer ?
#
loop_
_entity_poly.entity_id
_entity_poly.type
_entity_poly.pdbx_seq_one_letter_code
_entity_poly.pdbx_strand_id
1 'polypeptide(L)'
;MAKLGTKKQGVESVVRTVMAGFLTWLLPGLGHLYLGQRQRGLVFLITIALTFWGGVAIGGVRGTIHPAQRPAWFIAQLCAGGHTLTAYAIHSAMPGGLTRMDPVSRDWPYVGHWLSVEIGVVYAAVAGLLNVLVILDALVRADQAPATAPRSPSIAAA
;
A
#
# COMPACT_ATOMS: atom_id res chain seq x y z
N MET A 1 -1.13 -0.75 -42.78
CA MET A 1 -0.80 0.10 -41.61
C MET A 1 -1.69 -0.14 -40.36
N ALA A 2 -2.80 -0.89 -40.44
CA ALA A 2 -3.70 -1.11 -39.29
C ALA A 2 -3.17 -2.01 -38.15
N LYS A 3 -2.20 -2.91 -38.41
CA LYS A 3 -1.64 -3.83 -37.39
C LYS A 3 -0.69 -3.17 -36.37
N LEU A 4 -0.15 -1.98 -36.67
CA LEU A 4 0.73 -1.27 -35.74
C LEU A 4 -0.04 -0.56 -34.61
N GLY A 5 -1.29 -0.14 -34.86
CA GLY A 5 -2.12 0.56 -33.87
C GLY A 5 -2.53 -0.32 -32.68
N THR A 6 -2.90 -1.57 -32.94
CA THR A 6 -3.36 -2.52 -31.92
C THR A 6 -2.23 -2.96 -30.97
N LYS A 7 -1.01 -3.16 -31.48
CA LYS A 7 0.14 -3.54 -30.63
C LYS A 7 0.54 -2.41 -29.68
N LYS A 8 0.51 -1.16 -30.17
CA LYS A 8 0.82 0.03 -29.37
C LYS A 8 -0.24 0.25 -28.27
N GLN A 9 -1.52 0.08 -28.59
CA GLN A 9 -2.62 0.18 -27.62
C GLN A 9 -2.53 -0.87 -26.51
N GLY A 10 -2.12 -2.10 -26.83
CA GLY A 10 -1.90 -3.14 -25.82
C GLY A 10 -0.79 -2.78 -24.83
N VAL A 11 0.35 -2.28 -25.32
CA VAL A 11 1.47 -1.87 -24.47
C VAL A 11 1.09 -0.70 -23.56
N GLU A 12 0.40 0.31 -24.08
CA GLU A 12 -0.06 1.45 -23.28
C GLU A 12 -1.05 1.03 -22.18
N SER A 13 -1.93 0.06 -22.45
CA SER A 13 -2.84 -0.50 -21.44
C SER A 13 -2.08 -1.23 -20.33
N VAL A 14 -1.12 -2.08 -20.69
CA VAL A 14 -0.29 -2.80 -19.71
C VAL A 14 0.50 -1.82 -18.85
N VAL A 15 1.13 -0.80 -19.46
CA VAL A 15 1.88 0.23 -18.73
C VAL A 15 0.97 0.95 -17.75
N ARG A 16 -0.23 1.36 -18.16
CA ARG A 16 -1.21 2.02 -17.28
C ARG A 16 -1.59 1.13 -16.09
N THR A 17 -1.84 -0.16 -16.32
CA THR A 17 -2.19 -1.12 -15.27
C THR A 17 -1.03 -1.32 -14.29
N VAL A 18 0.18 -1.55 -14.78
CA VAL A 18 1.37 -1.69 -13.94
C VAL A 18 1.63 -0.42 -13.13
N MET A 19 1.51 0.76 -13.75
CA MET A 19 1.66 2.04 -13.06
C MET A 19 0.60 2.22 -11.98
N ALA A 20 -0.67 1.95 -12.26
CA ALA A 20 -1.74 2.07 -11.27
C ALA A 20 -1.51 1.16 -10.05
N GLY A 21 -1.09 -0.09 -10.28
CA GLY A 21 -0.75 -1.02 -9.21
C GLY A 21 0.46 -0.54 -8.40
N PHE A 22 1.54 -0.14 -9.08
CA PHE A 22 2.76 0.34 -8.42
C PHE A 22 2.53 1.62 -7.61
N LEU A 23 1.80 2.60 -8.15
CA LEU A 23 1.45 3.84 -7.44
C LEU A 23 0.64 3.53 -6.18
N THR A 24 -0.33 2.61 -6.28
CA THR A 24 -1.14 2.17 -5.13
C THR A 24 -0.32 1.44 -4.08
N TRP A 25 0.62 0.60 -4.51
CA TRP A 25 1.54 -0.05 -3.58
C TRP A 25 2.42 0.98 -2.87
N LEU A 26 2.99 1.94 -3.60
CA LEU A 26 3.85 2.97 -3.03
C LEU A 26 3.10 3.84 -2.01
N LEU A 27 1.92 4.34 -2.38
CA LEU A 27 1.04 5.09 -1.49
C LEU A 27 -0.40 4.58 -1.65
N PRO A 28 -1.05 4.11 -0.57
CA PRO A 28 -2.40 3.58 -0.63
C PRO A 28 -3.36 4.57 -1.30
N GLY A 29 -4.08 4.12 -2.33
CA GLY A 29 -5.03 4.94 -3.08
C GLY A 29 -4.43 5.86 -4.15
N LEU A 30 -3.11 5.95 -4.32
CA LEU A 30 -2.49 6.85 -5.31
C LEU A 30 -2.73 6.37 -6.75
N GLY A 31 -2.83 5.05 -6.99
CA GLY A 31 -3.24 4.54 -8.30
C GLY A 31 -4.68 4.90 -8.67
N HIS A 32 -5.60 4.99 -7.70
CA HIS A 32 -6.96 5.49 -7.95
C HIS A 32 -6.97 6.97 -8.29
N LEU A 33 -6.09 7.77 -7.65
CA LEU A 33 -5.90 9.17 -8.03
C LEU A 33 -5.36 9.30 -9.45
N TYR A 34 -4.40 8.46 -9.83
CA TYR A 34 -3.86 8.39 -11.19
C TYR A 34 -4.92 8.02 -12.23
N LEU A 35 -5.84 7.10 -11.89
CA LEU A 35 -6.99 6.74 -12.72
C LEU A 35 -8.14 7.78 -12.68
N GLY A 36 -7.97 8.92 -12.00
CA GLY A 36 -8.97 9.98 -11.90
C GLY A 36 -10.06 9.77 -10.83
N GLN A 37 -10.02 8.67 -10.08
CA GLN A 37 -11.01 8.29 -9.06
C GLN A 37 -10.68 8.92 -7.70
N ARG A 38 -10.81 10.25 -7.61
CA ARG A 38 -10.36 11.05 -6.44
C ARG A 38 -10.97 10.62 -5.10
N GLN A 39 -12.28 10.39 -5.05
CA GLN A 39 -12.96 10.02 -3.80
C GLN A 39 -12.44 8.70 -3.24
N ARG A 40 -12.31 7.68 -4.10
CA ARG A 40 -11.82 6.36 -3.68
C ARG A 40 -10.36 6.39 -3.26
N GLY A 41 -9.51 7.05 -4.05
CA GLY A 41 -8.10 7.22 -3.72
C GLY A 41 -7.91 7.87 -2.35
N LEU A 42 -8.69 8.92 -2.05
CA LEU A 42 -8.61 9.60 -0.76
C LEU A 42 -9.12 8.74 0.41
N VAL A 43 -10.25 8.03 0.22
CA VAL A 43 -10.78 7.12 1.24
C VAL A 43 -9.76 6.02 1.59
N PHE A 44 -9.15 5.40 0.58
CA PHE A 44 -8.13 4.38 0.80
C PHE A 44 -6.86 4.93 1.45
N LEU A 45 -6.39 6.10 1.00
CA LEU A 45 -5.25 6.77 1.61
C LEU A 45 -5.47 7.01 3.10
N ILE A 46 -6.59 7.65 3.45
CA ILE A 46 -6.91 8.00 4.84
C ILE A 46 -7.10 6.74 5.68
N THR A 47 -7.89 5.78 5.20
CA THR A 47 -8.24 4.58 5.97
C THR A 47 -6.99 3.74 6.26
N ILE A 48 -6.17 3.47 5.24
CA ILE A 48 -4.97 2.64 5.39
C ILE A 48 -3.90 3.39 6.20
N ALA A 49 -3.71 4.69 5.95
CA ALA A 49 -2.76 5.49 6.74
C ALA A 49 -3.13 5.52 8.22
N LEU A 50 -4.40 5.77 8.55
CA LEU A 50 -4.86 5.79 9.95
C LEU A 50 -4.76 4.41 10.60
N THR A 51 -5.10 3.34 9.88
CA THR A 51 -4.98 1.97 10.41
C THR A 51 -3.52 1.62 10.69
N PHE A 52 -2.63 1.93 9.75
CA PHE A 52 -1.21 1.63 9.88
C PHE A 52 -0.54 2.47 10.98
N TRP A 53 -0.65 3.80 10.89
CA TRP A 53 -0.01 4.70 11.85
C TRP A 53 -0.68 4.66 13.23
N GLY A 54 -1.98 4.37 13.30
CA GLY A 54 -2.66 4.07 14.57
C GLY A 54 -2.07 2.83 15.23
N GLY A 55 -1.83 1.76 14.47
CA GLY A 55 -1.13 0.57 14.95
C GLY A 55 0.28 0.87 15.45
N VAL A 56 1.06 1.64 14.66
CA VAL A 56 2.42 2.06 15.03
C VAL A 56 2.43 2.96 16.27
N ALA A 57 1.43 3.83 16.44
CA ALA A 57 1.30 4.70 17.61
C ALA A 57 0.96 3.91 18.88
N ILE A 58 0.13 2.86 18.77
CA ILE A 58 -0.25 1.99 19.90
C ILE A 58 0.90 1.03 20.28
N GLY A 59 1.51 0.37 19.29
CA GLY A 59 2.56 -0.63 19.53
C GLY A 59 3.98 -0.07 19.65
N GLY A 60 4.19 1.18 19.23
CA GLY A 60 5.50 1.80 19.10
C GLY A 60 6.25 1.30 17.86
N VAL A 61 7.02 2.17 17.21
CA VAL A 61 7.76 1.86 15.97
C VAL A 61 8.72 0.69 16.16
N ARG A 62 9.37 0.57 17.33
CA ARG A 62 10.31 -0.52 17.62
C ARG A 62 9.60 -1.86 17.72
N GLY A 63 8.53 -1.96 18.50
CA GLY A 63 7.81 -3.22 18.72
C GLY A 63 7.05 -3.72 17.49
N THR A 64 6.62 -2.80 16.62
CA THR A 64 5.75 -3.13 15.49
C THR A 64 6.51 -3.72 14.29
N ILE A 65 7.78 -3.34 14.12
CA ILE A 65 8.59 -3.63 12.92
C ILE A 65 9.83 -4.44 13.30
N HIS A 66 9.70 -5.76 13.30
CA HIS A 66 10.78 -6.70 13.64
C HIS A 66 10.95 -7.77 12.55
N PRO A 67 11.71 -7.50 11.47
CA PRO A 67 11.91 -8.46 10.39
C PRO A 67 12.63 -9.74 10.83
N ALA A 68 13.53 -9.64 11.83
CA ALA A 68 14.33 -10.76 12.31
C ALA A 68 13.59 -11.71 13.26
N GLN A 69 12.62 -11.21 14.03
CA GLN A 69 11.87 -12.03 15.00
C GLN A 69 10.50 -12.48 14.46
N ARG A 70 9.89 -11.72 13.55
CA ARG A 70 8.52 -11.94 13.06
C ARG A 70 8.39 -11.76 11.55
N PRO A 71 9.07 -12.59 10.74
CA PRO A 71 9.13 -12.41 9.30
C PRO A 71 7.76 -12.48 8.63
N ALA A 72 6.87 -13.37 9.07
CA ALA A 72 5.52 -13.49 8.51
C ALA A 72 4.67 -12.21 8.70
N TRP A 73 4.71 -11.62 9.90
CA TRP A 73 4.01 -10.37 10.19
C TRP A 73 4.58 -9.19 9.42
N PHE A 74 5.91 -9.14 9.28
CA PHE A 74 6.58 -8.11 8.50
C PHE A 74 6.26 -8.20 7.00
N ILE A 75 6.12 -9.40 6.44
CA ILE A 75 5.70 -9.58 5.04
C ILE A 75 4.30 -8.98 4.82
N ALA A 76 3.36 -9.21 5.74
CA ALA A 76 2.04 -8.60 5.66
C ALA A 76 2.13 -7.07 5.71
N GLN A 77 2.97 -6.51 6.59
CA GLN A 77 3.20 -5.07 6.68
C GLN A 77 3.84 -4.52 5.40
N LEU A 78 4.79 -5.20 4.77
CA LEU A 78 5.43 -4.77 3.53
C LEU A 78 4.43 -4.50 2.39
N CYS A 79 3.26 -5.14 2.42
CA CYS A 79 2.19 -4.86 1.48
C CYS A 79 1.59 -3.44 1.62
N ALA A 80 1.75 -2.77 2.77
CA ALA A 80 1.41 -1.35 2.95
C ALA A 80 2.43 -0.40 2.26
N GLY A 81 3.47 -0.97 1.63
CA GLY A 81 4.43 -0.30 0.77
C GLY A 81 5.13 0.88 1.43
N GLY A 82 4.86 2.10 0.97
CA GLY A 82 5.52 3.31 1.45
C GLY A 82 5.41 3.51 2.96
N HIS A 83 4.28 3.13 3.56
CA HIS A 83 4.09 3.25 5.01
C HIS A 83 5.10 2.40 5.80
N THR A 84 5.31 1.17 5.37
CA THR A 84 6.26 0.23 6.00
C THR A 84 7.69 0.65 5.73
N LEU A 85 8.00 1.16 4.53
CA LEU A 85 9.32 1.72 4.22
C LEU A 85 9.64 2.93 5.11
N THR A 86 8.70 3.87 5.28
CA THR A 86 8.88 5.03 6.17
C THR A 86 9.08 4.59 7.61
N ALA A 87 8.24 3.68 8.10
CA ALA A 87 8.34 3.22 9.48
C ALA A 87 9.61 2.39 9.73
N TYR A 88 10.08 1.61 8.74
CA TYR A 88 11.38 0.93 8.78
C TYR A 88 12.56 1.92 8.75
N ALA A 89 12.49 2.98 7.94
CA ALA A 89 13.50 4.02 7.92
C ALA A 89 13.60 4.72 9.29
N ILE A 90 12.46 5.07 9.88
CA ILE A 90 12.38 5.62 11.24
C ILE A 90 12.99 4.65 12.26
N HIS A 91 12.67 3.36 12.16
CA HIS A 91 13.25 2.32 13.01
C HIS A 91 14.79 2.29 12.90
N SER A 92 15.34 2.34 11.68
CA SER A 92 16.78 2.31 11.42
C SER A 92 17.53 3.58 11.83
N ALA A 93 16.86 4.74 11.83
CA ALA A 93 17.44 6.03 12.21
C ALA A 93 17.51 6.24 13.73
N MET A 94 16.77 5.45 14.51
CA MET A 94 16.82 5.54 15.97
C MET A 94 18.09 4.89 16.53
N PRO A 95 18.88 5.58 17.39
CA PRO A 95 20.09 5.03 18.01
C PRO A 95 19.79 3.75 18.81
N GLY A 96 20.49 2.65 18.51
CA GLY A 96 20.26 1.31 19.08
C GLY A 96 20.04 0.17 18.07
N GLY A 97 20.37 0.38 16.78
CA GLY A 97 20.17 -0.60 15.71
C GLY A 97 20.91 -1.94 15.87
N LEU A 98 20.18 -3.01 15.54
CA LEU A 98 20.58 -4.40 15.24
C LEU A 98 21.45 -5.24 16.19
N THR A 99 22.10 -4.71 17.25
CA THR A 99 23.10 -5.52 18.00
C THR A 99 23.04 -5.48 19.51
N ARG A 100 21.94 -5.05 20.13
CA ARG A 100 21.80 -5.23 21.58
C ARG A 100 20.54 -6.02 21.89
N MET A 101 20.73 -7.28 22.28
CA MET A 101 19.85 -7.95 23.23
C MET A 101 19.86 -7.09 24.51
N ASP A 102 19.18 -5.95 24.48
CA ASP A 102 18.82 -5.24 25.69
C ASP A 102 17.64 -6.04 26.27
N PRO A 103 17.79 -6.68 27.43
CA PRO A 103 16.70 -7.38 28.08
C PRO A 103 15.66 -6.33 28.45
N VAL A 104 14.64 -6.14 27.59
CA VAL A 104 13.45 -5.28 27.76
C VAL A 104 13.59 -4.36 28.97
N SER A 105 14.45 -3.34 28.85
CA SER A 105 14.54 -2.33 29.89
C SER A 105 13.22 -1.58 29.83
N ARG A 106 12.47 -1.65 30.93
CA ARG A 106 11.13 -1.08 31.14
C ARG A 106 11.04 0.44 30.88
N ASP A 107 12.16 1.08 30.55
CA ASP A 107 12.35 2.53 30.64
C ASP A 107 12.41 3.25 29.28
N TRP A 108 12.19 2.55 28.16
CA TRP A 108 12.14 3.24 26.85
C TRP A 108 10.75 3.79 26.56
N PRO A 109 10.55 5.12 26.46
CA PRO A 109 9.23 5.75 26.36
C PRO A 109 8.46 5.48 25.05
N TYR A 110 9.04 4.70 24.13
CA TYR A 110 8.47 4.40 22.80
C TYR A 110 8.26 2.91 22.55
N VAL A 111 8.35 2.07 23.60
CA VAL A 111 8.10 0.64 23.53
C VAL A 111 6.78 0.37 24.25
N GLY A 112 5.75 -0.02 23.52
CA GLY A 112 4.48 -0.41 24.12
C GLY A 112 4.67 -1.58 25.10
N HIS A 113 3.82 -1.68 26.12
CA HIS A 113 3.72 -2.90 26.92
C HIS A 113 3.39 -4.12 26.02
N TRP A 114 3.75 -5.32 26.47
CA TRP A 114 3.65 -6.58 25.73
C TRP A 114 2.34 -6.76 24.93
N LEU A 115 1.20 -6.35 25.50
CA LEU A 115 -0.10 -6.44 24.82
C LEU A 115 -0.31 -5.37 23.72
N SER A 116 0.12 -4.13 23.97
CA SER A 116 -0.01 -3.04 22.99
C SER A 116 0.84 -3.25 21.74
N VAL A 117 1.99 -3.93 21.88
CA VAL A 117 2.87 -4.29 20.74
C VAL A 117 2.18 -5.27 19.81
N GLU A 118 1.56 -6.33 20.34
CA GLU A 118 0.81 -7.31 19.54
C GLU A 118 -0.32 -6.65 18.74
N ILE A 119 -1.08 -5.76 19.38
CA ILE A 119 -2.17 -5.04 18.75
C ILE A 119 -1.65 -4.15 17.62
N GLY A 120 -0.53 -3.44 17.84
CA GLY A 120 0.10 -2.61 16.82
C GLY A 120 0.56 -3.41 15.59
N VAL A 121 1.18 -4.58 15.83
CA VAL A 121 1.61 -5.50 14.75
C VAL A 121 0.43 -5.97 13.92
N VAL A 122 -0.68 -6.34 14.58
CA VAL A 122 -1.92 -6.76 13.90
C VAL A 122 -2.50 -5.63 13.07
N TYR A 123 -2.61 -4.41 13.60
CA TYR A 123 -3.10 -3.26 12.85
C TYR A 123 -2.26 -2.97 11.60
N ALA A 124 -0.93 -2.97 11.73
CA ALA A 124 -0.03 -2.74 10.61
C ALA A 124 -0.11 -3.86 9.56
N ALA A 125 -0.25 -5.12 9.99
CA ALA A 125 -0.44 -6.26 9.09
C ALA A 125 -1.79 -6.20 8.35
N VAL A 126 -2.87 -5.89 9.06
CA VAL A 126 -4.21 -5.69 8.47
C VAL A 126 -4.18 -4.54 7.45
N ALA A 127 -3.53 -3.42 7.78
CA ALA A 127 -3.36 -2.31 6.83
C ALA A 127 -2.63 -2.74 5.55
N GLY A 128 -1.61 -3.59 5.66
CA GLY A 128 -0.91 -4.14 4.50
C GLY A 128 -1.78 -5.08 3.67
N LEU A 129 -2.55 -5.97 4.30
CA LEU A 129 -3.50 -6.84 3.59
C LEU A 129 -4.62 -6.04 2.90
N LEU A 130 -5.13 -5.00 3.55
CA LEU A 130 -6.09 -4.07 2.94
C LEU A 130 -5.48 -3.39 1.70
N ASN A 131 -4.21 -2.98 1.76
CA ASN A 131 -3.55 -2.38 0.61
C ASN A 131 -3.41 -3.35 -0.56
N VAL A 132 -3.23 -4.65 -0.33
CA VAL A 132 -3.29 -5.67 -1.40
C VAL A 132 -4.64 -5.64 -2.11
N LEU A 133 -5.75 -5.59 -1.37
CA LEU A 133 -7.09 -5.50 -1.96
C LEU A 133 -7.25 -4.23 -2.79
N VAL A 134 -6.71 -3.10 -2.32
CA VAL A 134 -6.75 -1.83 -3.06
C VAL A 134 -5.91 -1.90 -4.33
N ILE A 135 -4.74 -2.54 -4.30
CA ILE A 135 -3.92 -2.79 -5.50
C ILE A 135 -4.70 -3.62 -6.51
N LEU A 136 -5.32 -4.73 -6.09
CA LEU A 136 -6.12 -5.57 -6.98
C LEU A 136 -7.30 -4.80 -7.59
N ASP A 137 -8.00 -3.99 -6.81
CA ASP A 137 -9.07 -3.12 -7.30
C ASP A 137 -8.55 -2.08 -8.32
N ALA A 138 -7.38 -1.48 -8.07
CA ALA A 138 -6.75 -0.55 -9.02
C ALA A 138 -6.37 -1.23 -10.34
N LEU A 139 -5.83 -2.46 -10.27
CA LEU A 139 -5.42 -3.24 -11.45
C LEU A 139 -6.63 -3.58 -12.33
N VAL A 140 -7.71 -4.09 -11.73
CA VAL A 140 -8.96 -4.41 -12.45
C VAL A 140 -9.54 -3.17 -13.12
N ARG A 141 -9.51 -2.02 -12.43
CA ARG A 141 -10.03 -0.76 -12.98
C ARG A 141 -9.17 -0.19 -14.09
N ALA A 142 -7.86 -0.29 -13.96
CA ALA A 142 -6.94 0.15 -14.99
C ALA A 142 -7.12 -0.66 -16.28
N ASP A 143 -7.45 -1.95 -16.17
CA ASP A 143 -7.75 -2.82 -17.31
C ASP A 143 -9.11 -2.52 -17.96
N GLN A 144 -10.09 -2.02 -17.21
CA GLN A 144 -11.43 -1.66 -17.73
C GLN A 144 -11.49 -0.29 -18.42
N ALA A 145 -10.53 0.60 -18.18
CA ALA A 145 -10.49 1.94 -18.78
C ALA A 145 -10.34 2.03 -20.33
N PRO A 146 -9.89 1.03 -21.12
CA PRO A 146 -9.85 1.12 -22.58
C PRO A 146 -11.20 0.87 -23.29
N ALA A 147 -12.23 0.35 -22.61
CA ALA A 147 -13.44 -0.16 -23.28
C ALA A 147 -14.56 0.88 -23.56
N THR A 148 -14.40 2.12 -23.10
CA THR A 148 -15.44 3.18 -23.21
C THR A 148 -15.03 4.34 -24.13
N ALA A 149 -14.33 4.05 -25.23
CA ALA A 149 -14.37 4.98 -26.35
C ALA A 149 -15.82 5.04 -26.86
N PRO A 150 -16.44 6.23 -26.98
CA PRO A 150 -17.81 6.34 -27.45
C PRO A 150 -17.87 5.68 -28.84
N ARG A 151 -18.70 4.64 -28.98
CA ARG A 151 -19.21 4.29 -30.30
C ARG A 151 -19.90 5.54 -30.78
N SER A 152 -19.34 6.21 -31.79
CA SER A 152 -20.13 7.15 -32.56
C SER A 152 -21.43 6.42 -32.92
N PRO A 153 -22.62 6.99 -32.65
CA PRO A 153 -23.81 6.48 -33.30
C PRO A 153 -23.55 6.66 -34.79
N SER A 154 -23.22 5.57 -35.49
CA SER A 154 -23.23 5.57 -36.94
C SER A 154 -24.66 5.90 -37.33
N ILE A 155 -24.83 7.05 -37.95
CA ILE A 155 -26.04 7.45 -38.66
C ILE A 155 -26.54 6.24 -39.46
N ALA A 156 -27.68 5.66 -39.05
CA ALA A 156 -28.57 4.85 -39.89
C ALA A 156 -29.72 4.26 -39.05
N ALA A 157 -30.87 4.94 -39.02
CA ALA A 157 -32.15 4.33 -39.37
C ALA A 157 -33.28 5.38 -39.27
N ALA A 158 -33.93 5.60 -40.42
CA ALA A 158 -35.12 6.41 -40.71
C ALA A 158 -34.90 7.92 -40.92
#